data_AF-A0A7S3LG87-F1
#
_entry.id   AF-A0A7S3LG87-F1
#
_cell.length_a   1.000
_cell.length_b   1.000
_cell.length_c   1.000
_cell.angle_alpha   90.00
_cell.angle_beta   90.00
_cell.angle_gamma   90.00
#
_symmetry.space_group_name_H-M   'P 1'
#
loop_
_entity.id
_entity.type
_entity.pdbx_description
1 polymer ?
#
loop_
_entity_poly.entity_id
_entity_poly.type
_entity_poly.pdbx_seq_one_letter_code
_entity_poly.pdbx_strand_id
1 'polypeptide(L)'
;VGDLIDGVSIVVTVAGVCTSLGLGAIQIVAGFQFLGWVEDDISTERNTLIQNLTIWGITCIATASVISGLDAGIKFLSLLAFLLGLLLQFLVFTMDDSKFLMNLIVQETGYFLQNGIFQMNTWTDAFGQLREGNGRAVDGGASPTWFMDSWVVFYQAWWVSWSIFVGLFVARISRGRRIYEVIVYSMGVPILYSMFWFCIW
;
A
#
# COMPACT_ATOMS: atom_id res chain seq x y z
N VAL A 1 12.67 -29.24 -7.29
CA VAL A 1 12.24 -27.95 -7.91
C VAL A 1 10.98 -27.42 -7.25
N GLY A 2 9.94 -28.23 -7.06
CA GLY A 2 8.74 -27.83 -6.30
C GLY A 2 9.05 -27.29 -4.90
N ASP A 3 9.77 -28.06 -4.07
CA ASP A 3 10.13 -27.65 -2.70
C ASP A 3 10.95 -26.34 -2.65
N LEU A 4 11.75 -26.07 -3.68
CA LEU A 4 12.52 -24.82 -3.78
C LEU A 4 11.60 -23.63 -4.06
N ILE A 5 10.64 -23.80 -4.98
CA ILE A 5 9.64 -22.78 -5.30
C ILE A 5 8.77 -22.50 -4.09
N ASP A 6 8.33 -23.53 -3.38
CA ASP A 6 7.52 -23.39 -2.17
C ASP A 6 8.30 -22.66 -1.06
N GLY A 7 9.58 -23.03 -0.85
CA GLY A 7 10.45 -22.36 0.12
C GLY A 7 10.65 -20.87 -0.20
N VAL A 8 10.97 -20.53 -1.45
CA VAL A 8 11.10 -19.14 -1.89
C VAL A 8 9.78 -18.39 -1.74
N SER A 9 8.66 -19.01 -2.08
CA SER A 9 7.32 -18.41 -1.99
C SER A 9 6.96 -18.00 -0.57
N ILE A 10 7.32 -18.82 0.42
CA ILE A 10 7.11 -18.51 1.85
C ILE A 10 7.96 -17.30 2.25
N VAL A 11 9.25 -17.30 1.93
CA VAL A 11 10.17 -16.19 2.29
C VAL A 11 9.70 -14.87 1.69
N VAL A 12 9.33 -14.89 0.40
CA VAL A 12 8.85 -13.71 -0.34
C VAL A 12 7.56 -13.18 0.28
N THR A 13 6.61 -14.06 0.60
CA THR A 13 5.34 -13.65 1.24
C THR A 13 5.58 -13.04 2.62
N VAL A 14 6.46 -13.64 3.43
CA VAL A 14 6.79 -13.14 4.77
C VAL A 14 7.43 -11.75 4.67
N ALA A 15 8.37 -11.53 3.75
CA ALA A 15 8.98 -10.22 3.54
C ALA A 15 7.94 -9.13 3.21
N GLY A 16 6.96 -9.46 2.36
CA GLY A 16 5.86 -8.56 2.03
C GLY A 16 4.98 -8.22 3.24
N VAL A 17 4.62 -9.23 4.03
CA VAL A 17 3.77 -9.05 5.23
C VAL A 17 4.49 -8.24 6.31
N CYS A 18 5.78 -8.50 6.55
CA CYS A 18 6.59 -7.75 7.51
C CYS A 18 6.68 -6.27 7.14
N THR A 19 6.84 -5.95 5.85
CA THR A 19 6.91 -4.57 5.37
C THR A 19 5.60 -3.83 5.66
N SER A 20 4.45 -4.41 5.32
CA SER A 20 3.14 -3.80 5.60
C SER A 20 2.89 -3.61 7.09
N LEU A 21 3.29 -4.59 7.92
CA LEU A 21 3.15 -4.51 9.37
C LEU A 21 4.02 -3.40 9.97
N GLY A 22 5.25 -3.25 9.50
CA GLY A 22 6.16 -2.18 9.92
C GLY A 22 5.62 -0.79 9.60
N LEU A 23 5.18 -0.57 8.36
CA LEU A 23 4.57 0.70 7.94
C LEU A 23 3.31 1.03 8.76
N GLY A 24 2.45 0.03 8.99
CA GLY A 24 1.26 0.21 9.83
C GLY A 24 1.59 0.55 11.28
N ALA A 25 2.60 -0.08 11.87
CA ALA A 25 3.04 0.22 13.23
C ALA A 25 3.59 1.65 13.35
N ILE A 26 4.38 2.10 12.36
CA ILE A 26 4.87 3.49 12.30
C ILE A 26 3.68 4.46 12.26
N GLN A 27 2.68 4.19 11.43
CA GLN A 27 1.50 5.06 11.31
C GLN A 27 0.66 5.10 12.59
N ILE A 28 0.52 3.98 13.31
CA ILE A 28 -0.18 3.93 14.60
C ILE A 28 0.57 4.74 15.65
N VAL A 29 1.90 4.60 15.74
CA VAL A 29 2.71 5.36 16.68
C VAL A 29 2.64 6.86 16.38
N ALA A 30 2.71 7.25 15.10
CA ALA A 30 2.49 8.64 14.68
C ALA A 30 1.10 9.15 15.10
N GLY A 31 0.06 8.31 15.01
CA GLY A 31 -1.27 8.62 15.52
C GLY A 31 -1.31 8.84 17.04
N PHE A 32 -0.58 8.02 17.81
CA PHE A 32 -0.47 8.22 19.27
C PHE A 32 0.31 9.49 19.64
N GLN A 33 1.33 9.84 18.87
CA GLN A 33 2.06 11.10 19.02
C GLN A 33 1.15 12.30 18.74
N PHE A 34 0.36 12.24 17.66
CA PHE A 34 -0.61 13.27 17.32
C PHE A 34 -1.67 13.49 18.41
N LEU A 35 -2.11 12.42 19.08
CA LEU A 35 -3.06 12.49 20.21
C LEU A 35 -2.42 12.98 21.52
N GLY A 36 -1.11 13.18 21.56
CA GLY A 36 -0.35 13.55 22.76
C GLY A 36 -0.22 12.42 23.78
N TRP A 37 -0.47 11.16 23.39
CA TRP A 37 -0.28 9.99 24.25
C TRP A 37 1.19 9.55 24.31
N VAL A 38 1.98 9.93 23.31
CA VAL A 38 3.42 9.71 23.22
C VAL A 38 4.07 11.04 22.90
N GLU A 39 5.09 11.45 23.65
CA GLU A 39 5.80 12.70 23.37
C GLU A 39 6.69 12.55 22.12
N ASP A 40 6.75 13.58 21.27
CA ASP A 40 7.55 13.55 20.03
C ASP A 40 9.07 13.66 20.31
N ASP A 41 9.46 14.28 21.43
CA ASP A 41 10.85 14.66 21.76
C ASP A 41 11.62 13.56 22.50
N ILE A 42 11.16 12.33 22.37
CA ILE A 42 11.75 11.20 23.08
C ILE A 42 12.85 10.59 22.21
N SER A 43 14.03 10.36 22.81
CA SER A 43 15.15 9.62 22.22
C SER A 43 14.72 8.51 21.26
N THR A 44 15.39 8.42 20.10
CA THR A 44 15.11 7.46 19.01
C THR A 44 14.87 6.04 19.54
N GLU A 45 15.57 5.64 20.60
CA GLU A 45 15.43 4.34 21.26
C GLU A 45 14.04 4.06 21.87
N ARG A 46 13.41 5.04 22.54
CA ARG A 46 12.11 4.83 23.19
C ARG A 46 10.96 4.88 22.17
N ASN A 47 11.11 5.65 21.08
CA ASN A 47 10.20 5.55 19.93
C ASN A 47 10.28 4.18 19.25
N THR A 48 11.49 3.63 19.05
CA THR A 48 11.67 2.26 18.55
C THR A 48 11.07 1.21 19.50
N LEU A 49 11.19 1.40 20.82
CA LEU A 49 10.58 0.50 21.80
C LEU A 49 9.04 0.50 21.72
N ILE A 50 8.42 1.67 21.58
CA ILE A 50 6.96 1.79 21.44
C ILE A 50 6.51 1.16 20.11
N GLN A 51 7.22 1.39 19.01
CA GLN A 51 6.93 0.73 17.72
C GLN A 51 7.01 -0.79 17.84
N ASN A 52 8.06 -1.32 18.47
CA ASN A 52 8.19 -2.76 18.70
C ASN A 52 7.04 -3.30 19.55
N LEU A 53 6.64 -2.59 20.61
CA LEU A 53 5.53 -2.99 21.46
C LEU A 53 4.19 -2.97 20.72
N THR A 54 3.96 -1.98 19.85
CA THR A 54 2.80 -1.93 18.95
C THR A 54 2.79 -3.13 17.99
N ILE A 55 3.93 -3.48 17.39
CA ILE A 55 4.05 -4.67 16.51
C ILE A 55 3.70 -5.94 17.28
N TRP A 56 4.23 -6.12 18.49
CA TRP A 56 3.89 -7.25 19.35
C TRP A 56 2.39 -7.29 19.68
N GLY A 57 1.79 -6.14 20.01
CA GLY A 57 0.36 -6.02 20.29
C GLY A 57 -0.51 -6.44 19.11
N ILE A 58 -0.23 -5.91 17.92
CA ILE A 58 -0.96 -6.25 16.68
C ILE A 58 -0.78 -7.74 16.35
N THR A 59 0.42 -8.27 16.49
CA THR A 59 0.71 -9.69 16.21
C THR A 59 -0.04 -10.61 17.17
N CYS A 60 -0.13 -10.27 18.45
CA CYS A 60 -0.93 -11.00 19.44
C CYS A 60 -2.42 -10.98 19.09
N ILE A 61 -2.97 -9.82 18.72
CA ILE A 61 -4.38 -9.68 18.31
C ILE A 61 -4.65 -10.49 17.04
N ALA A 62 -3.77 -10.39 16.04
CA ALA A 62 -3.89 -11.14 14.80
C ALA A 62 -3.85 -12.66 15.05
N THR A 63 -2.93 -13.13 15.91
CA THR A 63 -2.82 -14.54 16.29
C THR A 63 -4.08 -15.02 17.01
N ALA A 64 -4.60 -14.22 17.95
CA ALA A 64 -5.86 -14.52 18.63
C ALA A 64 -7.04 -14.59 17.66
N SER A 65 -7.09 -13.71 16.66
CA SER A 65 -8.12 -13.73 15.60
C SER A 65 -8.03 -14.96 14.69
N VAL A 66 -6.84 -15.48 14.44
CA VAL A 66 -6.67 -16.72 13.65
C VAL A 66 -7.13 -17.93 14.46
N ILE A 67 -6.82 -17.96 15.76
CA ILE A 67 -7.23 -19.04 16.68
C ILE A 67 -8.74 -19.07 16.89
N SER A 68 -9.41 -17.91 16.94
CA SER A 68 -10.87 -17.83 17.14
C SER A 68 -11.70 -18.28 15.93
N GLY A 69 -11.06 -18.51 14.78
CA GLY A 69 -11.67 -19.13 13.60
C GLY A 69 -11.40 -18.34 12.32
N LEU A 70 -10.70 -19.00 11.38
CA LEU A 70 -10.25 -18.42 10.11
C LEU A 70 -11.40 -17.88 9.24
N ASP A 71 -12.52 -18.58 9.18
CA ASP A 71 -13.62 -18.26 8.27
C ASP A 71 -14.52 -17.11 8.75
N ALA A 72 -14.72 -16.99 10.06
CA ALA A 72 -15.59 -15.96 10.64
C ALA A 72 -14.80 -14.71 11.06
N GLY A 73 -13.64 -14.89 11.71
CA GLY A 73 -12.83 -13.80 12.24
C GLY A 73 -12.26 -12.92 11.14
N ILE A 74 -11.58 -13.51 10.16
CA ILE A 74 -10.96 -12.75 9.06
C ILE A 74 -12.03 -12.04 8.23
N LYS A 75 -13.17 -12.70 7.95
CA LYS A 75 -14.26 -12.10 7.19
C LYS A 75 -14.87 -10.90 7.92
N PHE A 76 -15.15 -11.03 9.21
CA PHE A 76 -15.69 -9.93 10.01
C PHE A 76 -14.72 -8.76 10.10
N LEU A 77 -13.45 -9.03 10.43
CA LEU A 77 -12.44 -8.00 10.59
C LEU A 77 -12.14 -7.28 9.26
N SER A 78 -12.11 -8.02 8.15
CA SER A 78 -11.96 -7.45 6.80
C SER A 78 -13.15 -6.57 6.41
N LEU A 79 -14.38 -7.01 6.66
CA LEU A 79 -15.58 -6.19 6.39
C LEU A 79 -15.62 -4.94 7.26
N LEU A 80 -15.27 -5.06 8.55
CA LEU A 80 -15.20 -3.93 9.46
C LEU A 80 -14.15 -2.91 8.99
N ALA A 81 -12.93 -3.36 8.68
CA ALA A 81 -11.86 -2.49 8.20
C ALA A 81 -12.25 -1.78 6.90
N PHE A 82 -12.87 -2.50 5.96
CA PHE A 82 -13.34 -1.92 4.70
C PHE A 82 -14.46 -0.89 4.92
N LEU A 83 -15.43 -1.19 5.78
CA LEU A 83 -16.52 -0.26 6.11
C LEU A 83 -16.02 0.99 6.85
N LEU A 84 -15.08 0.84 7.78
CA LEU A 84 -14.44 1.97 8.45
C LEU A 84 -13.65 2.82 7.47
N GLY A 85 -12.91 2.21 6.55
CA GLY A 85 -12.21 2.93 5.48
C GLY A 85 -13.17 3.72 4.59
N LEU A 86 -14.28 3.13 4.15
CA LEU A 86 -15.30 3.83 3.37
C LEU A 86 -16.00 4.93 4.17
N LEU A 87 -16.24 4.72 5.46
CA LEU A 87 -16.83 5.74 6.35
C LEU A 87 -15.89 6.94 6.48
N LEU A 88 -14.60 6.71 6.75
CA LEU A 88 -13.61 7.79 6.85
C LEU A 88 -13.46 8.54 5.53
N GLN A 89 -13.37 7.80 4.42
CA GLN A 89 -13.35 8.39 3.07
C GLN A 89 -14.56 9.29 2.82
N PHE A 90 -15.76 8.83 3.17
CA PHE A 90 -16.98 9.60 3.01
C PHE A 90 -16.97 10.85 3.90
N LEU A 91 -16.52 10.74 5.15
CA LEU A 91 -16.42 11.87 6.06
C LEU A 91 -15.47 12.93 5.51
N VAL A 92 -14.25 12.57 5.12
CA VAL A 92 -13.27 13.50 4.52
C VAL A 92 -13.84 14.16 3.27
N PHE A 93 -14.46 13.38 2.38
CA PHE A 93 -15.08 13.90 1.17
C PHE A 93 -16.16 14.97 1.44
N THR A 94 -16.95 14.79 2.51
CA THR A 94 -18.01 15.75 2.89
C THR A 94 -17.52 16.93 3.74
N MET A 95 -16.43 16.74 4.49
CA MET A 95 -15.85 17.76 5.36
C MET A 95 -14.95 18.74 4.59
N ASP A 96 -14.33 18.27 3.52
CA ASP A 96 -13.50 19.08 2.62
C ASP A 96 -14.32 19.67 1.45
N ASP A 97 -13.67 20.38 0.53
CA ASP A 97 -14.33 20.92 -0.67
C ASP A 97 -14.65 19.80 -1.68
N SER A 98 -15.85 19.23 -1.55
CA SER A 98 -16.33 18.16 -2.42
C SER A 98 -16.31 18.53 -3.92
N LYS A 99 -16.44 19.81 -4.28
CA LYS A 99 -16.37 20.23 -5.70
C LYS A 99 -14.95 20.15 -6.21
N PHE A 100 -13.98 20.60 -5.40
CA PHE A 100 -12.57 20.44 -5.71
C PHE A 100 -12.20 18.96 -5.86
N LEU A 101 -12.60 18.10 -4.92
CA LEU A 101 -12.29 16.66 -4.96
C LEU A 101 -12.87 15.98 -6.19
N MET A 102 -14.09 16.33 -6.60
CA MET A 102 -14.70 15.79 -7.83
C MET A 102 -13.93 16.23 -9.08
N ASN A 103 -13.49 17.49 -9.15
CA ASN A 103 -12.64 17.96 -10.24
C ASN A 103 -11.28 17.26 -10.24
N LEU A 104 -10.69 17.06 -9.06
CA LEU A 104 -9.40 16.39 -8.90
C LEU A 104 -9.47 14.94 -9.42
N ILE A 105 -10.51 14.19 -9.05
CA ILE A 105 -10.71 12.81 -9.53
C ILE A 105 -10.73 12.78 -11.06
N VAL A 106 -11.46 13.69 -11.72
CA VAL A 106 -11.52 13.74 -13.18
C VAL A 106 -10.16 14.09 -13.79
N GLN A 107 -9.46 15.07 -13.23
CA GLN A 107 -8.14 15.50 -13.69
C GLN A 107 -7.10 14.39 -13.54
N GLU A 108 -7.00 13.78 -12.37
CA GLU A 108 -6.05 12.70 -12.09
C GLU A 108 -6.35 11.44 -12.91
N THR A 109 -7.63 11.18 -13.22
CA THR A 109 -8.00 10.13 -14.18
C THR A 109 -7.36 10.38 -15.55
N GLY A 110 -7.48 11.60 -16.08
CA GLY A 110 -6.88 11.98 -17.36
C GLY A 110 -5.36 11.88 -17.33
N TYR A 111 -4.75 12.40 -16.27
CA TYR A 111 -3.30 12.36 -16.07
C TYR A 111 -2.75 10.94 -15.97
N PHE A 112 -3.41 10.05 -15.22
CA PHE A 112 -3.04 8.65 -15.10
C PHE A 112 -3.11 7.91 -16.44
N LEU A 113 -4.17 8.13 -17.24
CA LEU A 113 -4.30 7.50 -18.56
C LEU A 113 -3.21 7.97 -19.52
N GLN A 114 -2.82 9.25 -19.45
CA GLN A 114 -1.80 9.81 -20.33
C GLN A 114 -0.38 9.38 -19.94
N ASN A 115 -0.02 9.52 -18.66
CA ASN A 115 1.36 9.38 -18.20
C ASN A 115 1.61 8.11 -17.38
N GLY A 116 0.59 7.60 -16.68
CA GLY A 116 0.70 6.42 -15.84
C GLY A 116 0.85 5.11 -16.62
N ILE A 117 0.19 4.98 -17.78
CA ILE A 117 0.19 3.72 -18.55
C ILE A 117 1.55 3.45 -19.22
N PHE A 118 2.13 4.43 -19.90
CA PHE A 118 3.34 4.21 -20.71
C PHE A 118 4.60 4.84 -20.11
N GLN A 119 4.54 6.14 -19.81
CA GLN A 119 5.72 6.88 -19.36
C GLN A 119 6.20 6.36 -18.00
N MET A 120 5.31 6.25 -17.01
CA MET A 120 5.71 5.85 -15.65
C MET A 120 6.22 4.40 -15.59
N ASN A 121 5.61 3.47 -16.35
CA ASN A 121 6.05 2.07 -16.38
C ASN A 121 7.42 1.85 -17.05
N THR A 122 7.85 2.79 -17.89
CA THR A 122 9.17 2.74 -18.56
C THR A 122 10.14 3.79 -18.04
N TRP A 123 9.75 4.50 -16.98
CA TRP A 123 10.57 5.53 -16.36
C TRP A 123 11.71 4.89 -15.58
N THR A 124 12.92 5.12 -16.05
CA THR A 124 14.17 4.62 -15.42
C THR A 124 15.07 5.76 -14.95
N ASP A 125 14.61 7.01 -15.10
CA ASP A 125 15.37 8.21 -14.76
C ASP A 125 16.81 8.22 -15.30
N ALA A 126 17.03 7.62 -16.49
CA ALA A 126 18.36 7.40 -17.03
C ALA A 126 19.16 8.70 -17.23
N PHE A 127 18.49 9.81 -17.50
CA PHE A 127 19.13 11.13 -17.63
C PHE A 127 19.55 11.72 -16.27
N GLY A 128 18.82 11.42 -15.19
CA GLY A 128 19.19 11.79 -13.82
C GLY A 128 20.45 11.06 -13.33
N GLN A 129 20.71 9.86 -13.84
CA GLN A 129 21.85 9.01 -13.47
C GLN A 129 23.19 9.47 -14.09
N LEU A 130 23.18 10.30 -15.13
CA LEU A 130 24.39 10.64 -15.90
C LEU A 130 25.35 11.62 -15.19
N ARG A 131 25.03 12.12 -13.99
CA ARG A 131 25.96 12.94 -13.18
C ARG A 131 25.76 12.70 -11.68
N GLU A 132 26.85 12.37 -10.97
CA GLU A 132 26.95 12.63 -9.54
C GLU A 132 26.75 14.14 -9.30
N GLY A 133 25.54 14.52 -8.88
CA GLY A 133 25.24 15.82 -8.31
C GLY A 133 24.83 16.96 -9.25
N ASN A 134 24.59 16.77 -10.56
CA ASN A 134 24.11 17.85 -11.46
C ASN A 134 23.42 17.33 -12.74
N GLY A 135 22.64 16.26 -12.65
CA GLY A 135 21.87 15.70 -13.77
C GLY A 135 20.75 16.66 -14.18
N ARG A 136 20.99 17.54 -15.15
CA ARG A 136 19.92 18.39 -15.71
C ARG A 136 18.96 17.50 -16.49
N ALA A 137 17.75 17.34 -15.98
CA ALA A 137 16.61 17.06 -16.83
C ALA A 137 16.42 18.24 -17.82
N VAL A 138 15.84 18.00 -19.00
CA VAL A 138 15.64 19.04 -20.05
C VAL A 138 14.74 20.19 -19.55
N ASP A 139 13.99 19.96 -18.48
CA ASP A 139 13.15 20.88 -17.71
C ASP A 139 13.78 21.38 -16.39
N GLY A 140 15.03 20.98 -16.08
CA GLY A 140 15.77 21.44 -14.90
C GLY A 140 15.41 20.76 -13.57
N GLY A 141 14.49 19.79 -13.57
CA GLY A 141 14.14 19.00 -12.39
C GLY A 141 14.83 17.64 -12.40
N ALA A 142 16.04 17.54 -11.84
CA ALA A 142 16.58 16.22 -11.53
C ALA A 142 15.63 15.56 -10.52
N SER A 143 14.99 14.45 -10.87
CA SER A 143 14.41 13.59 -9.85
C SER A 143 15.57 13.13 -8.97
N PRO A 144 15.50 13.33 -7.65
CA PRO A 144 16.54 12.83 -6.78
C PRO A 144 16.66 11.31 -6.93
N THR A 145 17.87 10.75 -6.86
CA THR A 145 18.11 9.29 -6.93
C THR A 145 17.19 8.51 -5.96
N TRP A 146 16.82 9.14 -4.83
CA TRP A 146 15.89 8.57 -3.85
C TRP A 146 14.47 8.32 -4.37
N PHE A 147 13.97 9.05 -5.38
CA PHE A 147 12.60 8.87 -5.84
C PHE A 147 12.40 7.50 -6.52
N MET A 148 13.34 7.09 -7.38
CA MET A 148 13.28 5.78 -8.00
C MET A 148 13.37 4.66 -6.96
N ASP A 149 14.34 4.73 -6.04
CA ASP A 149 14.57 3.68 -5.05
C ASP A 149 13.44 3.61 -4.01
N SER A 150 13.08 4.75 -3.41
CA SER A 150 12.11 4.82 -2.31
C SER A 150 10.65 4.73 -2.75
N TRP A 151 10.33 5.03 -4.01
CA TRP A 151 8.97 4.88 -4.54
C TRP A 151 8.88 3.78 -5.57
N VAL A 152 9.40 3.99 -6.78
CA VAL A 152 9.10 3.13 -7.93
C VAL A 152 9.58 1.69 -7.69
N VAL A 153 10.86 1.52 -7.36
CA VAL A 153 11.47 0.21 -7.12
C VAL A 153 10.92 -0.41 -5.84
N PHE A 154 10.79 0.37 -4.77
CA PHE A 154 10.19 -0.08 -3.51
C PHE A 154 8.80 -0.67 -3.71
N TYR A 155 7.87 0.08 -4.31
CA TYR A 155 6.50 -0.38 -4.53
C TYR A 155 6.46 -1.57 -5.49
N GLN A 156 7.25 -1.58 -6.58
CA GLN A 156 7.31 -2.75 -7.46
C GLN A 156 7.78 -4.02 -6.72
N ALA A 157 8.86 -3.93 -5.95
CA ALA A 157 9.36 -5.05 -5.16
C ALA A 157 8.33 -5.50 -4.10
N TRP A 158 7.68 -4.54 -3.44
CA TRP A 158 6.64 -4.80 -2.45
C TRP A 158 5.43 -5.52 -3.07
N TRP A 159 4.92 -5.07 -4.22
CA TRP A 159 3.81 -5.73 -4.90
C TRP A 159 4.16 -7.13 -5.40
N VAL A 160 5.37 -7.32 -5.94
CA VAL A 160 5.86 -8.66 -6.34
C VAL A 160 5.92 -9.59 -5.12
N SER A 161 6.35 -9.09 -3.97
CA SER A 161 6.41 -9.90 -2.75
C SER A 161 5.04 -10.39 -2.27
N TRP A 162 3.99 -9.62 -2.52
CA TRP A 162 2.60 -9.96 -2.18
C TRP A 162 1.88 -10.80 -3.24
N SER A 163 2.42 -10.87 -4.46
CA SER A 163 1.73 -11.45 -5.62
C SER A 163 1.29 -12.90 -5.43
N ILE A 164 2.08 -13.72 -4.73
CA ILE A 164 1.78 -15.15 -4.49
C ILE A 164 0.57 -15.29 -3.57
N PHE A 165 0.56 -14.55 -2.46
CA PHE A 165 -0.54 -14.54 -1.51
C PHE A 165 -1.84 -14.02 -2.13
N VAL A 166 -1.76 -12.86 -2.80
CA VAL A 166 -2.94 -12.23 -3.44
C VAL A 166 -3.45 -13.11 -4.58
N GLY A 167 -2.55 -13.69 -5.39
CA GLY A 167 -2.91 -14.59 -6.49
C GLY A 167 -3.69 -15.81 -6.01
N LEU A 168 -3.23 -16.45 -4.92
CA LEU A 168 -3.94 -17.58 -4.30
C LEU A 168 -5.31 -17.16 -3.75
N PHE A 169 -5.39 -15.98 -3.12
CA PHE A 169 -6.65 -15.45 -2.61
C PHE A 169 -7.66 -15.20 -3.74
N VAL A 170 -7.25 -14.48 -4.79
CA VAL A 170 -8.07 -14.18 -5.97
C VAL A 170 -8.52 -15.48 -6.64
N ALA A 171 -7.64 -16.47 -6.79
CA ALA A 171 -7.99 -17.77 -7.35
C ALA A 171 -9.08 -18.50 -6.54
N ARG A 172 -8.99 -18.46 -5.21
CA ARG A 172 -9.98 -19.11 -4.32
C ARG A 172 -11.36 -18.46 -4.40
N ILE A 173 -11.42 -17.13 -4.38
CA ILE A 173 -12.71 -16.39 -4.42
C ILE A 173 -13.32 -16.33 -5.83
N SER A 174 -12.55 -16.68 -6.86
CA SER A 174 -12.97 -16.63 -8.28
C SER A 174 -13.46 -17.97 -8.83
N ARG A 175 -13.69 -18.97 -7.97
CA ARG A 175 -14.15 -20.31 -8.40
C ARG A 175 -15.47 -20.21 -9.18
N GLY A 176 -15.47 -20.74 -10.40
CA GLY A 176 -16.64 -20.75 -11.28
C GLY A 176 -16.85 -19.50 -12.14
N ARG A 177 -15.95 -18.51 -12.07
CA ARG A 177 -15.97 -17.32 -12.95
C ARG A 177 -15.22 -17.56 -14.24
N ARG A 178 -15.56 -16.82 -15.29
CA ARG A 178 -14.81 -16.84 -16.55
C ARG A 178 -13.51 -16.06 -16.39
N ILE A 179 -12.46 -16.44 -17.12
CA ILE A 179 -11.13 -15.81 -17.01
C ILE A 179 -11.21 -14.29 -17.23
N TYR A 180 -11.97 -13.83 -18.23
CA TYR A 180 -12.11 -12.39 -18.49
C TYR A 180 -12.78 -11.64 -17.32
N GLU A 181 -13.75 -12.26 -16.64
CA GLU A 181 -14.42 -11.64 -15.49
C GLU A 181 -13.41 -11.46 -14.36
N VAL A 182 -12.62 -12.49 -14.08
CA VAL A 182 -11.58 -12.42 -13.05
C VAL A 182 -10.60 -11.30 -13.35
N ILE A 183 -10.11 -11.19 -14.58
CA ILE A 183 -9.17 -10.14 -14.99
C ILE A 183 -9.79 -8.76 -14.83
N VAL A 184 -10.98 -8.53 -15.40
CA VAL A 184 -11.65 -7.22 -15.37
C VAL A 184 -11.98 -6.79 -13.93
N TYR A 185 -12.51 -7.69 -13.10
CA TYR A 185 -12.86 -7.35 -11.72
C TYR A 185 -11.63 -7.19 -10.82
N SER A 186 -10.60 -8.02 -10.97
CA SER A 186 -9.38 -7.95 -10.16
C SER A 186 -8.52 -6.73 -10.49
N MET A 187 -8.61 -6.18 -11.70
CA MET A 187 -7.92 -4.95 -12.08
C MET A 187 -8.79 -3.71 -11.90
N GLY A 188 -10.02 -3.72 -12.41
CA GLY A 188 -10.87 -2.53 -12.48
C GLY A 188 -11.35 -2.04 -11.11
N VAL A 189 -11.81 -2.95 -10.24
CA VAL A 189 -12.35 -2.54 -8.92
C VAL A 189 -11.26 -1.93 -8.03
N PRO A 190 -10.06 -2.53 -7.89
CA PRO A 190 -8.99 -1.92 -7.10
C PRO A 190 -8.49 -0.59 -7.66
N ILE A 191 -8.34 -0.47 -8.99
CA ILE A 191 -7.91 0.80 -9.61
C ILE A 191 -8.87 1.93 -9.26
N LEU A 192 -10.18 1.71 -9.43
CA LEU A 192 -11.18 2.72 -9.08
C LEU A 192 -11.10 3.07 -7.60
N TYR A 193 -11.08 2.07 -6.72
CA TYR A 193 -10.98 2.31 -5.28
C TYR A 193 -9.72 3.11 -4.92
N SER A 194 -8.56 2.76 -5.46
CA SER A 194 -7.31 3.48 -5.24
C SER A 194 -7.37 4.92 -5.74
N MET A 195 -7.95 5.17 -6.92
CA MET A 195 -8.12 6.54 -7.43
C MET A 195 -8.97 7.39 -6.50
N PHE A 196 -10.11 6.86 -6.03
CA PHE A 196 -10.93 7.57 -5.05
C PHE A 196 -10.18 7.80 -3.75
N TRP A 197 -9.43 6.80 -3.26
CA TRP A 197 -8.65 6.92 -2.02
C TRP A 197 -7.59 8.02 -2.11
N PHE A 198 -6.71 7.98 -3.12
CA PHE A 198 -5.63 8.96 -3.26
C PHE A 198 -6.08 10.36 -3.66
N CYS A 199 -7.27 10.52 -4.24
CA CYS A 199 -7.80 11.87 -4.52
C CYS A 199 -8.49 12.50 -3.30
N ILE A 200 -8.95 11.71 -2.33
CA ILE A 200 -9.69 12.21 -1.17
C ILE A 200 -8.77 12.48 0.03
N TRP A 201 -7.71 11.70 0.19
CA TRP A 201 -6.71 11.83 1.26
C TRP A 201 -5.47 12.59 0.78
#